data_AF-K1TZE5-F1
#
_entry.id   AF-K1TZE5-F1
#
_cell.length_a   1.000
_cell.length_b   1.000
_cell.length_c   1.000
_cell.angle_alpha   90.00
_cell.angle_beta   90.00
_cell.angle_gamma   90.00
#
_symmetry.space_group_name_H-M   'P 1'
#
loop_
_entity.id
_entity.type
_entity.pdbx_description
1 polymer ?
#
loop_
_entity_poly.entity_id
_entity_poly.type
_entity_poly.pdbx_seq_one_letter_code
_entity_poly.pdbx_strand_id
1 'polypeptide(L)'
;YQTTGGRFLGKEGEKVENLTLTVLSVRLEDNPYKTQLKGTTPYFYVRQVLKLKDSVGNFVSIRMNARTASRKSCQLPAVEHAYQVGKSMEIASARIARTYMIGSTKYTRLTHVKLHVPTG
;
A
#
# COMPACT_ATOMS: atom_id res chain seq x y z
N TYR A 1 -1.97 10.14 28.05
CA TYR A 1 -2.55 9.14 27.14
C TYR A 1 -1.43 8.30 26.52
N GLN A 2 -1.23 7.09 27.03
CA GLN A 2 -0.26 6.15 26.46
C GLN A 2 -0.84 5.59 25.16
N THR A 3 -0.44 6.13 24.01
CA THR A 3 -0.73 5.51 22.72
C THR A 3 0.16 4.28 22.63
N THR A 4 -0.38 3.13 23.03
CA THR A 4 0.25 1.82 22.87
C THR A 4 0.57 1.65 21.39
N GLY A 5 1.83 1.86 20.99
CA GLY A 5 2.27 1.68 19.61
C GLY A 5 1.91 0.25 19.20
N GLY A 6 1.01 0.13 18.23
CA GLY A 6 0.34 -1.12 17.83
C GLY A 6 1.29 -2.31 17.67
N ARG A 7 0.75 -3.52 17.61
CA ARG A 7 1.54 -4.74 17.46
C ARG A 7 1.86 -4.98 15.98
N PHE A 8 2.91 -5.77 15.73
CA PHE A 8 3.11 -6.32 14.39
C PHE A 8 2.03 -7.36 14.10
N LEU A 9 1.59 -7.46 12.85
CA LEU A 9 0.59 -8.47 12.44
C LEU A 9 1.15 -9.90 12.40
N GLY A 10 2.47 -10.06 12.51
CA GLY A 10 3.15 -11.36 12.42
C GLY A 10 4.64 -11.19 12.13
N LYS A 11 5.30 -12.29 11.77
CA LYS A 11 6.72 -12.34 11.41
C LYS A 11 6.92 -12.23 9.90
N GLU A 12 8.12 -11.87 9.49
CA GLU A 12 8.50 -11.81 8.08
C GLU A 12 8.32 -13.17 7.39
N GLY A 13 7.76 -13.15 6.18
CA GLY A 13 7.45 -14.35 5.39
C GLY A 13 6.07 -14.95 5.65
N GLU A 14 5.44 -14.65 6.80
CA GLU A 14 4.12 -15.18 7.16
C GLU A 14 3.03 -14.66 6.22
N LYS A 15 2.03 -15.51 5.97
CA LYS A 15 0.83 -15.17 5.23
C LYS A 15 -0.22 -14.69 6.22
N VAL A 16 -0.86 -13.58 5.90
CA VAL A 16 -2.01 -13.03 6.63
C VAL A 16 -3.22 -13.00 5.70
N GLU A 17 -4.40 -13.24 6.26
CA GLU A 17 -5.64 -13.41 5.51
C GLU A 17 -6.77 -12.61 6.14
N ASN A 18 -7.77 -12.25 5.34
CA ASN A 18 -9.01 -11.60 5.77
C ASN A 18 -8.79 -10.35 6.66
N LEU A 19 -7.92 -9.45 6.21
CA LEU A 19 -7.65 -8.20 6.92
C LEU A 19 -8.56 -7.09 6.42
N THR A 20 -9.18 -6.37 7.36
CA THR A 20 -9.87 -5.10 7.07
C THR A 20 -8.99 -3.95 7.54
N LEU A 21 -8.57 -3.09 6.61
CA LEU A 21 -7.64 -1.99 6.88
C LEU A 21 -8.22 -0.65 6.41
N THR A 22 -8.16 0.37 7.26
CA THR A 22 -8.56 1.74 6.92
C THR A 22 -7.36 2.53 6.41
N VAL A 23 -7.51 3.22 5.28
CA VAL A 23 -6.47 4.08 4.70
C VAL A 23 -6.31 5.34 5.54
N LEU A 24 -5.11 5.57 6.09
CA LEU A 24 -4.76 6.77 6.83
C LEU A 24 -4.09 7.83 5.95
N SER A 25 -3.26 7.40 5.00
CA SER A 25 -2.60 8.33 4.07
C SER A 25 -2.26 7.63 2.76
N VAL A 26 -2.35 8.37 1.67
CA VAL A 26 -1.92 7.94 0.33
C VAL A 26 -0.85 8.90 -0.18
N ARG A 27 0.30 8.35 -0.56
CA ARG A 27 1.35 9.08 -1.25
C ARG A 27 1.56 8.49 -2.64
N LEU A 28 1.61 9.34 -3.67
CA LEU A 28 2.02 8.94 -5.01
C LEU A 28 3.54 9.06 -5.15
N GLU A 29 4.15 8.05 -5.75
CA GLU A 29 5.58 8.04 -6.07
C GLU A 29 5.79 7.41 -7.44
N ASP A 30 6.77 7.88 -8.20
CA ASP A 30 7.22 7.14 -9.37
C ASP A 30 7.99 5.89 -8.94
N ASN A 31 7.83 4.81 -9.69
CA ASN A 31 8.61 3.60 -9.53
C ASN A 31 9.89 3.71 -10.38
N PRO A 32 11.06 4.03 -9.77
CA PRO A 32 12.28 4.29 -10.53
C PRO A 32 12.77 3.08 -11.33
N TYR A 33 12.38 1.86 -10.92
CA TYR A 33 12.79 0.62 -11.59
C TYR A 33 11.95 0.28 -12.82
N LYS A 34 10.83 0.97 -13.05
CA LYS A 34 9.90 0.68 -14.16
C LYS A 34 9.63 1.91 -15.04
N THR A 35 9.68 3.11 -14.46
CA THR A 35 9.65 4.36 -15.20
C THR A 35 10.79 4.40 -16.21
N GLN A 36 10.47 4.77 -17.44
CA GLN A 36 11.41 4.71 -18.56
C GLN A 36 11.17 5.85 -19.56
N LEU A 37 12.22 6.20 -20.29
CA LEU A 37 12.14 7.08 -21.43
C LEU A 37 12.12 6.22 -22.71
N LYS A 38 11.07 6.34 -23.51
CA LYS A 38 10.99 5.71 -24.84
C LYS A 38 11.16 6.79 -25.90
N GLY A 39 12.29 6.80 -26.60
CA GLY A 39 12.67 7.91 -27.47
C GLY A 39 12.84 9.20 -26.66
N THR A 40 12.09 10.24 -27.00
CA THR A 40 12.05 11.51 -26.24
C THR A 40 10.91 11.56 -25.21
N THR A 41 10.19 10.45 -25.06
CA THR A 41 8.90 10.44 -24.39
C THR A 41 8.96 9.69 -23.06
N PRO A 42 8.67 10.36 -21.92
CA PRO A 42 8.71 9.71 -20.62
C PRO A 42 7.41 8.92 -20.33
N TYR A 43 7.59 7.75 -19.74
CA TYR A 43 6.52 6.87 -19.25
C TYR A 43 6.76 6.59 -17.77
N PHE A 44 5.95 7.21 -16.91
CA PHE A 44 6.05 7.12 -15.46
C PHE A 44 5.16 6.01 -14.92
N TYR A 45 5.74 5.00 -14.29
CA TYR A 45 4.95 3.99 -13.59
C TYR A 45 4.79 4.42 -12.15
N VAL A 46 3.61 4.94 -11.82
CA VAL A 46 3.32 5.46 -10.48
C VAL A 46 2.94 4.32 -9.54
N ARG A 47 3.30 4.44 -8.26
CA ARG A 47 2.82 3.58 -7.18
C ARG A 47 2.16 4.42 -6.10
N GLN A 48 1.10 3.88 -5.51
CA GLN A 48 0.42 4.44 -4.35
C GLN A 48 1.00 3.77 -3.11
N VAL A 49 1.67 4.56 -2.26
CA VAL A 49 2.20 4.13 -0.97
C VAL A 49 1.15 4.45 0.09
N LEU A 50 0.55 3.40 0.63
CA LEU A 50 -0.54 3.47 1.58
C LEU A 50 -0.01 3.25 2.99
N LYS A 51 -0.41 4.13 3.92
CA LYS A 51 -0.37 3.85 5.37
C LYS A 51 -1.77 3.52 5.80
N LEU A 52 -1.90 2.42 6.52
CA LEU A 52 -3.16 1.78 6.84
C LEU A 52 -3.18 1.44 8.33
N LYS A 53 -4.39 1.23 8.85
CA LYS A 53 -4.61 0.83 10.25
C LYS A 53 -5.72 -0.22 10.30
N ASP A 54 -5.53 -1.28 11.07
CA ASP A 54 -6.61 -2.23 11.35
C ASP A 54 -7.57 -1.70 12.42
N SER A 55 -8.64 -2.44 12.70
CA SER A 55 -9.63 -2.07 13.73
C SER A 55 -9.05 -2.03 15.15
N VAL A 56 -8.00 -2.82 15.42
CA VAL A 56 -7.33 -2.93 16.73
C VAL A 56 -6.32 -1.80 16.95
N GLY A 57 -5.84 -1.19 15.87
CA GLY A 57 -4.93 -0.07 15.84
C GLY A 57 -3.48 -0.40 15.48
N ASN A 58 -3.23 -1.55 14.87
CA ASN A 58 -1.96 -1.93 14.29
C ASN A 58 -1.74 -1.20 12.96
N PHE A 59 -0.52 -0.70 12.74
CA PHE A 59 -0.18 0.04 11.53
C PHE A 59 0.38 -0.88 10.45
N VAL A 60 -0.07 -0.66 9.23
CA VAL A 60 0.30 -1.44 8.05
C VAL A 60 0.77 -0.50 6.94
N SER A 61 1.75 -0.93 6.15
CA SER A 61 2.09 -0.23 4.91
C SER A 61 2.02 -1.15 3.70
N ILE A 62 1.45 -0.63 2.62
CA ILE A 62 1.26 -1.34 1.35
C ILE A 62 1.73 -0.44 0.21
N ARG A 63 2.31 -1.03 -0.83
CA ARG A 63 2.61 -0.34 -2.08
C ARG A 63 1.77 -0.96 -3.20
N MET A 64 0.89 -0.18 -3.79
CA MET A 64 0.08 -0.57 -4.94
C MET A 64 0.68 0.04 -6.20
N ASN A 65 1.21 -0.81 -7.08
CA ASN A 65 1.83 -0.36 -8.33
C ASN A 65 0.75 -0.16 -9.40
N ALA A 66 0.80 0.93 -10.15
CA ALA A 66 -0.01 1.10 -11.34
C ALA A 66 0.39 0.06 -12.40
N ARG A 67 -0.61 -0.51 -13.07
CA ARG A 67 -0.41 -1.46 -14.18
C ARG A 67 0.01 -0.71 -15.44
N THR A 68 -0.61 0.44 -15.65
CA THR A 68 -0.40 1.34 -16.79
C THR A 68 0.57 2.48 -16.45
N ALA A 69 1.19 3.05 -17.48
CA ALA A 69 2.09 4.19 -17.34
C ALA A 69 1.33 5.52 -17.47
N SER A 70 1.81 6.52 -16.75
CA SER A 70 1.40 7.90 -16.84
C SER A 70 2.35 8.71 -17.72
N ARG A 71 1.83 9.80 -18.26
CA ARG A 71 2.60 10.80 -19.03
C ARG A 71 3.16 11.92 -18.18
N LYS A 72 2.71 12.03 -16.93
CA LYS A 72 3.22 13.01 -15.96
C LYS A 72 3.74 12.27 -14.73
N SER A 73 4.86 12.74 -14.21
CA SER A 73 5.46 12.22 -12.98
C SER A 73 4.46 12.34 -11.83
N CYS A 74 4.41 11.31 -10.98
CA CYS A 74 3.57 11.25 -9.79
C CYS A 74 2.06 11.43 -10.03
N GLN A 75 1.57 11.30 -11.28
CA GLN A 75 0.16 11.34 -11.60
C GLN A 75 -0.36 9.92 -11.86
N LEU A 76 -1.31 9.47 -11.04
CA LEU A 76 -1.96 8.17 -11.24
C LEU A 76 -2.82 8.21 -12.53
N PRO A 77 -2.69 7.24 -13.45
CA PRO A 77 -3.57 7.13 -14.62
C PRO A 77 -5.04 6.98 -14.22
N ALA A 78 -5.95 7.58 -14.98
CA ALA A 78 -7.40 7.56 -14.68
C ALA A 78 -8.04 6.16 -14.71
N VAL A 79 -7.40 5.21 -15.41
CA VAL A 79 -7.85 3.80 -15.47
C VAL A 79 -7.47 3.00 -14.22
N GLU A 80 -6.56 3.51 -13.39
CA GLU A 80 -6.13 2.84 -12.17
C GLU A 80 -7.04 3.24 -10.99
N HIS A 81 -7.25 2.29 -10.07
CA HIS A 81 -8.03 2.58 -8.86
C HIS A 81 -7.27 3.53 -7.92
N ALA A 82 -7.83 4.70 -7.64
CA ALA A 82 -7.27 5.67 -6.70
C ALA A 82 -7.74 5.39 -5.26
N TYR A 83 -6.81 5.04 -4.37
CA TYR A 83 -7.12 4.86 -2.96
C TYR A 83 -7.33 6.21 -2.28
N GLN A 84 -8.28 6.28 -1.36
CA GLN A 84 -8.66 7.50 -0.65
C GLN A 84 -8.54 7.32 0.85
N VAL A 85 -8.14 8.38 1.55
CA VAL A 85 -8.08 8.42 3.01
C VAL A 85 -9.48 8.20 3.59
N GLY A 86 -9.56 7.42 4.67
CA GLY A 86 -10.81 7.06 5.33
C GLY A 86 -11.55 5.87 4.69
N LYS A 87 -11.16 5.40 3.49
CA LYS A 87 -11.76 4.18 2.92
C LYS A 87 -11.18 2.92 3.54
N SER A 88 -12.05 1.94 3.74
CA SER A 88 -11.69 0.58 4.13
C SER A 88 -11.26 -0.25 2.92
N MET A 89 -10.27 -1.10 3.13
CA MET A 89 -9.75 -2.07 2.17
C MET A 89 -9.87 -3.46 2.76
N GLU A 90 -10.50 -4.36 2.01
CA GLU A 90 -10.61 -5.77 2.36
C GLU A 90 -9.52 -6.57 1.64
N ILE A 91 -8.57 -7.08 2.42
CA ILE A 91 -7.46 -7.90 1.94
C ILE A 91 -7.82 -9.36 2.18
N ALA A 92 -8.04 -10.10 1.07
CA ALA A 92 -8.23 -11.53 1.11
C ALA A 92 -6.96 -12.26 1.59
N SER A 93 -5.79 -11.85 1.07
CA SER A 93 -4.51 -12.36 1.57
C SER A 93 -3.35 -11.43 1.25
N ALA A 94 -2.30 -11.49 2.08
CA ALA A 94 -1.03 -10.85 1.81
C ALA A 94 0.12 -11.61 2.49
N ARG A 95 1.35 -11.27 2.14
CA ARG A 95 2.56 -11.72 2.84
C ARG A 95 3.20 -10.59 3.59
N ILE A 96 3.69 -10.88 4.79
CA ILE A 96 4.49 -9.93 5.56
C ILE A 96 5.88 -9.86 4.92
N ALA A 97 6.17 -8.73 4.29
CA ALA A 97 7.45 -8.48 3.65
C ALA A 97 8.54 -8.09 4.64
N ARG A 98 8.16 -7.39 5.71
CA ARG A 98 9.02 -7.03 6.85
C ARG A 98 8.22 -6.33 7.94
N THR A 99 8.78 -6.31 9.14
CA THR A 99 8.33 -5.45 10.26
C THR A 99 9.38 -4.35 10.50
N TYR A 100 8.94 -3.17 10.90
CA TYR A 100 9.85 -2.06 11.22
C TYR A 100 9.18 -1.06 12.16
N MET A 101 9.98 -0.20 12.79
CA MET A 101 9.48 0.86 13.66
C MET A 101 9.83 2.24 13.10
N ILE A 102 8.92 3.19 13.23
CA ILE A 102 9.17 4.62 13.03
C ILE A 102 8.89 5.29 14.37
N GLY A 103 9.93 5.79 15.03
CA GLY A 103 9.84 6.20 16.42
C GLY A 103 9.36 5.04 17.30
N SER A 104 8.30 5.26 18.08
CA SER A 104 7.64 4.23 18.91
C SER A 104 6.55 3.44 18.19
N THR A 105 6.26 3.77 16.92
CA THR A 105 5.15 3.15 16.18
C THR A 105 5.65 1.96 15.37
N LYS A 106 5.02 0.81 15.57
CA LYS A 106 5.33 -0.44 14.85
C LYS A 106 4.51 -0.51 13.56
N TYR A 107 5.17 -0.81 12.46
CA TYR A 107 4.57 -1.00 11.15
C TYR A 107 4.86 -2.40 10.60
N THR A 108 3.84 -3.02 10.02
CA THR A 108 3.97 -4.24 9.23
C THR A 108 3.84 -3.90 7.75
N ARG A 109 4.86 -4.22 6.94
CA ARG A 109 4.78 -4.04 5.49
C ARG A 109 4.23 -5.29 4.84
N LEU A 110 3.19 -5.13 4.03
CA LEU A 110 2.62 -6.24 3.26
C LEU A 110 3.05 -6.18 1.79
N THR A 111 3.17 -7.36 1.20
CA THR A 111 3.44 -7.60 -0.22
C THR A 111 2.51 -8.70 -0.75
N HIS A 112 2.48 -8.90 -2.06
CA HIS A 112 1.60 -9.88 -2.73
C HIS A 112 0.14 -9.76 -2.26
N VAL A 113 -0.34 -8.53 -2.13
CA VAL A 113 -1.66 -8.22 -1.60
C VAL A 113 -2.72 -8.61 -2.63
N LYS A 114 -3.66 -9.44 -2.22
CA LYS A 114 -4.89 -9.77 -2.95
C LYS A 114 -6.05 -9.11 -2.23
N LEU A 115 -6.79 -8.28 -2.95
CA LEU A 115 -8.01 -7.67 -2.45
C LEU A 115 -9.19 -8.62 -2.67
N HIS A 116 -10.21 -8.50 -1.83
CA HIS A 116 -11.51 -9.08 -2.20
C HIS A 116 -12.00 -8.39 -3.48
N VAL A 117 -12.36 -9.21 -4.47
CA VAL A 117 -13.10 -8.70 -5.63
C VAL A 117 -14.48 -8.37 -5.11
N PRO A 118 -15.02 -7.15 -5.35
CA PRO A 118 -16.42 -6.90 -5.05
C PRO A 118 -17.23 -7.85 -5.93
N THR A 119 -17.86 -8.85 -5.31
CA THR A 119 -18.88 -9.64 -5.98
C THR A 119 -20.03 -8.67 -6.24
N GLY A 120 -20.11 -8.20 -7.49
CA GLY A 120 -21.22 -7.38 -7.97
C GLY A 120 -22.51 -8.18 -8.06
#